data_AF-A0A1H8TFE2-F1
#
_entry.id   AF-A0A1H8TFE2-F1
#
_cell.length_a   1.000
_cell.length_b   1.000
_cell.length_c   1.000
_cell.angle_alpha   90.00
_cell.angle_beta   90.00
_cell.angle_gamma   90.00
#
_symmetry.space_group_name_H-M   'P 1'
#
loop_
_entity.id
_entity.type
_entity.pdbx_description
1 polymer ?
#
loop_
_entity_poly.entity_id
_entity_poly.type
_entity_poly.pdbx_seq_one_letter_code
_entity_poly.pdbx_strand_id
1 'polypeptide(L)'
;MKVVKTLKHTITSHHRMLDATLHVYQEALTFLITVIQEQFMALESLSTQAVVTAVERLTHRTKHNPNPFYAEFDQRFYKFPSYFRRSAVAEAFGIVKSHHSRFELWQAERQHAGQEGKRFSKKPPTLQAQHQAFPCLYKGNMFVRTSDTTATYSNVTCGA
;
A
#
# COMPACT_ATOMS: atom_id res chain seq x y z
N MET A 1 33.34 -18.07 21.39
CA MET A 1 32.08 -17.66 20.73
C MET A 1 31.46 -16.53 21.54
N LYS A 2 31.23 -15.34 20.96
CA LYS A 2 30.71 -14.18 21.70
C LYS A 2 29.19 -14.34 21.86
N VAL A 3 28.71 -14.56 23.08
CA VAL A 3 27.28 -14.70 23.36
C VAL A 3 26.63 -13.33 23.24
N VAL A 4 25.73 -13.17 22.26
CA VAL A 4 24.91 -11.96 22.10
C VAL A 4 23.49 -12.25 22.58
N LYS A 5 22.95 -11.36 23.42
CA LYS A 5 21.57 -11.42 23.90
C LYS A 5 20.72 -10.44 23.07
N THR A 6 19.66 -10.95 22.46
CA THR A 6 18.68 -10.11 21.75
C THR A 6 17.72 -9.51 22.77
N LEU A 7 17.66 -8.18 22.84
CA LEU A 7 16.72 -7.45 23.69
C LEU A 7 15.63 -6.82 22.82
N LYS A 8 14.36 -7.13 23.11
CA LYS A 8 13.21 -6.47 22.48
C LYS A 8 12.99 -5.11 23.17
N HIS A 9 13.50 -4.04 22.57
CA HIS A 9 13.29 -2.69 23.07
C HIS A 9 12.45 -1.88 22.07
N THR A 10 11.33 -1.34 22.54
CA THR A 10 10.48 -0.43 21.77
C THR A 10 11.18 0.91 21.58
N ILE A 11 11.47 1.29 20.34
CA ILE A 11 12.07 2.60 20.00
C ILE A 11 11.03 3.68 20.34
N THR A 12 11.32 4.49 21.35
CA THR A 12 10.36 5.43 21.96
C THR A 12 10.50 6.87 21.43
N SER A 13 11.63 7.24 20.84
CA SER A 13 12.00 8.65 20.63
C SER A 13 11.59 9.28 19.30
N HIS A 14 11.32 8.51 18.23
CA HIS A 14 11.23 9.06 16.87
C HIS A 14 9.97 8.70 16.07
N HIS A 15 8.95 8.05 16.66
CA HIS A 15 7.81 7.59 15.87
C HIS A 15 7.01 8.74 15.21
N ARG A 16 6.87 9.87 15.92
CA ARG A 16 6.01 10.98 15.47
C ARG A 16 6.52 11.76 14.29
N MET A 17 7.83 11.71 14.02
CA MET A 17 8.44 12.52 12.98
C MET A 17 7.90 12.15 11.58
N LEU A 18 7.48 10.89 11.42
CA LEU A 18 6.92 10.38 10.17
C LEU A 18 5.39 10.38 10.13
N ASP A 19 4.70 10.82 11.18
CA ASP A 19 3.22 10.73 11.25
C ASP A 19 2.56 11.44 10.07
N ALA A 20 3.05 12.62 9.69
CA ALA A 20 2.55 13.35 8.52
C ALA A 20 2.77 12.56 7.21
N THR A 21 3.96 11.97 7.04
CA THR A 21 4.29 11.12 5.88
C THR A 21 3.43 9.87 5.85
N LEU A 22 3.21 9.24 7.00
CA LEU A 22 2.38 8.05 7.14
C LEU A 22 0.93 8.37 6.78
N HIS A 23 0.41 9.48 7.28
CA HIS A 23 -0.94 9.91 6.99
C HIS A 23 -1.15 10.07 5.48
N VAL A 24 -0.28 10.82 4.78
CA VAL A 24 -0.35 10.99 3.32
C VAL A 24 -0.19 9.66 2.58
N TYR A 25 0.73 8.79 3.01
CA TYR A 25 0.92 7.48 2.39
C TYR A 25 -0.31 6.58 2.55
N GLN A 26 -0.92 6.55 3.73
CA GLN A 26 -2.10 5.74 4.04
C GLN A 26 -3.32 6.25 3.27
N GLU A 27 -3.50 7.57 3.14
CA GLU A 27 -4.54 8.15 2.29
C GLU A 27 -4.35 7.79 0.82
N ALA A 28 -3.10 7.86 0.31
CA ALA A 28 -2.77 7.43 -1.04
C ALA A 28 -3.03 5.94 -1.24
N LEU A 29 -2.68 5.10 -0.27
CA LEU A 29 -2.96 3.66 -0.30
C LEU A 29 -4.46 3.39 -0.34
N THR A 30 -5.26 4.06 0.50
CA THR A 30 -6.72 3.94 0.49
C THR A 30 -7.31 4.29 -0.88
N PHE A 31 -6.84 5.38 -1.50
CA PHE A 31 -7.26 5.73 -2.86
C PHE A 31 -6.86 4.67 -3.90
N LEU A 32 -5.66 4.12 -3.80
CA LEU A 32 -5.22 3.09 -4.74
C LEU A 32 -5.99 1.78 -4.55
N ILE A 33 -6.40 1.43 -3.33
CA ILE A 33 -7.28 0.30 -3.06
C ILE A 33 -8.61 0.48 -3.79
N THR A 34 -9.22 1.68 -3.77
CA THR A 34 -10.49 1.92 -4.48
C THR A 34 -10.31 1.81 -5.99
N VAL A 35 -9.26 2.41 -6.56
CA VAL A 35 -8.94 2.29 -8.00
C VAL A 35 -8.76 0.84 -8.43
N ILE A 36 -7.97 0.07 -7.67
CA ILE A 36 -7.71 -1.34 -8.02
C ILE A 36 -8.96 -2.20 -7.83
N GLN A 37 -9.78 -1.93 -6.82
CA GLN A 37 -11.05 -2.63 -6.62
C GLN A 37 -12.01 -2.42 -7.80
N GLU A 38 -12.12 -1.18 -8.31
CA GLU A 38 -12.96 -0.86 -9.48
C GLU A 38 -12.47 -1.55 -10.76
N GLN A 39 -11.15 -1.66 -10.92
CA GLN A 39 -10.52 -2.22 -12.13
C GLN A 39 -10.09 -3.70 -11.94
N PHE A 40 -10.52 -4.36 -10.86
CA PHE A 40 -9.91 -5.63 -10.43
C PHE A 40 -9.97 -6.71 -11.50
N MET A 41 -11.10 -6.84 -12.20
CA MET A 41 -11.28 -7.85 -13.26
C MET A 41 -10.26 -7.72 -14.40
N ALA A 42 -9.82 -6.49 -14.70
CA ALA A 42 -8.80 -6.25 -15.73
C ALA A 42 -7.37 -6.47 -15.20
N LEU A 43 -7.17 -6.46 -13.88
CA LEU A 43 -5.86 -6.51 -13.22
C LEU A 43 -5.54 -7.89 -12.61
N GLU A 44 -6.54 -8.70 -12.29
CA GLU A 44 -6.40 -9.91 -11.48
C GLU A 44 -5.39 -10.93 -12.05
N SER A 45 -5.42 -11.10 -13.37
CA SER A 45 -4.57 -12.06 -14.10
C SER A 45 -3.14 -11.54 -14.33
N LEU A 46 -2.88 -10.27 -14.04
CA LEU A 46 -1.57 -9.66 -14.25
C LEU A 46 -0.60 -10.01 -13.12
N SER A 47 0.69 -10.00 -13.44
CA SER A 47 1.74 -10.02 -12.42
C SER A 47 1.77 -8.70 -11.64
N THR A 48 2.27 -8.71 -10.40
CA THR A 48 2.38 -7.49 -9.58
C THR A 48 3.12 -6.37 -10.31
N GLN A 49 4.18 -6.69 -11.06
CA GLN A 49 4.94 -5.70 -11.85
C GLN A 49 4.09 -5.07 -12.97
N ALA A 50 3.29 -5.88 -13.64
CA ALA A 50 2.38 -5.41 -14.69
C ALA A 50 1.25 -4.56 -14.10
N VAL A 51 0.71 -4.94 -12.93
CA VAL A 51 -0.29 -4.14 -12.20
C VAL A 51 0.28 -2.78 -11.81
N VAL A 52 1.50 -2.74 -11.26
CA VAL A 52 2.15 -1.46 -10.91
C VAL A 52 2.21 -0.53 -12.12
N THR A 53 2.60 -1.06 -13.27
CA THR A 53 2.70 -0.28 -14.51
C THR A 53 1.31 0.17 -15.02
N ALA A 54 0.32 -0.72 -14.98
CA ALA A 54 -1.04 -0.43 -15.42
C ALA A 54 -1.69 0.65 -14.56
N VAL A 55 -1.64 0.50 -13.23
CA VAL A 55 -2.22 1.46 -12.29
C VAL A 55 -1.46 2.78 -12.30
N GLU A 56 -0.13 2.79 -12.49
CA GLU A 56 0.64 4.02 -12.70
C GLU A 56 0.15 4.79 -13.94
N ARG A 57 -0.17 4.12 -15.04
CA ARG A 57 -0.78 4.75 -16.23
C ARG A 57 -2.21 5.23 -15.98
N LEU A 58 -2.96 4.58 -15.11
CA LEU A 58 -4.32 4.97 -14.76
C LEU A 58 -4.36 6.22 -13.86
N THR A 59 -3.31 6.47 -13.08
CA THR A 59 -3.33 7.46 -11.97
C THR A 59 -2.38 8.63 -12.18
N HIS A 60 -1.23 8.42 -12.84
CA HIS A 60 -0.14 9.41 -12.86
C HIS A 60 0.04 10.05 -14.23
N ARG A 61 -0.03 11.38 -14.27
CA ARG A 61 0.17 12.19 -15.45
C ARG A 61 1.66 12.30 -15.77
N THR A 62 2.01 12.01 -17.01
CA THR A 62 3.36 12.21 -17.54
C THR A 62 3.28 12.78 -18.96
N LYS A 63 4.42 13.18 -19.54
CA LYS A 63 4.49 13.62 -20.95
C LYS A 63 3.91 12.58 -21.92
N HIS A 64 4.10 11.29 -21.62
CA HIS A 64 3.61 10.17 -22.43
C HIS A 64 2.24 9.63 -21.98
N ASN A 65 1.68 10.20 -20.90
CA ASN A 65 0.37 9.86 -20.36
C ASN A 65 -0.33 11.14 -19.87
N PRO A 66 -0.77 12.01 -20.78
CA PRO A 66 -1.25 13.36 -20.41
C PRO A 66 -2.58 13.35 -19.67
N ASN A 67 -3.44 12.35 -19.95
CA ASN A 67 -4.81 12.28 -19.46
C ASN A 67 -5.09 10.91 -18.79
N PRO A 68 -4.49 10.64 -17.62
CA PRO A 68 -4.84 9.44 -16.83
C PRO A 68 -6.33 9.46 -16.45
N PHE A 69 -6.95 8.29 -16.37
CA PHE A 69 -8.38 8.17 -16.04
C PHE A 69 -8.68 8.69 -14.62
N TYR A 70 -7.80 8.36 -13.66
CA TYR A 70 -7.87 8.79 -12.26
C TYR A 70 -6.89 9.96 -12.01
N ALA A 71 -7.04 11.04 -12.79
CA ALA A 71 -6.15 12.21 -12.74
C ALA A 71 -6.17 12.96 -11.40
N GLU A 72 -7.18 12.72 -10.56
CA GLU A 72 -7.31 13.28 -9.22
C GLU A 72 -6.21 12.77 -8.26
N PHE A 73 -5.54 11.65 -8.57
CA PHE A 73 -4.42 11.16 -7.75
C PHE A 73 -3.32 12.23 -7.63
N ASP A 74 -2.87 12.78 -8.76
CA ASP A 74 -1.81 13.80 -8.76
C ASP A 74 -2.28 15.16 -8.21
N GLN A 75 -3.59 15.42 -8.22
CA GLN A 75 -4.17 16.63 -7.63
C GLN A 75 -4.20 16.53 -6.10
N ARG A 76 -4.55 15.35 -5.58
CA ARG A 76 -4.62 15.07 -4.13
C ARG A 76 -3.23 14.86 -3.52
N PHE A 77 -2.36 14.15 -4.23
CA PHE A 77 -1.03 13.77 -3.76
C PHE A 77 0.04 14.45 -4.62
N TYR A 78 0.09 15.78 -4.54
CA TYR A 78 1.01 16.58 -5.34
C TYR A 78 2.47 16.15 -5.12
N LYS A 79 3.18 15.87 -6.23
CA LYS A 79 4.58 15.39 -6.23
C LYS A 79 4.80 14.13 -5.37
N PHE A 80 3.82 13.22 -5.33
CA PHE A 80 3.97 11.97 -4.60
C PHE A 80 5.19 11.16 -5.09
N PRO A 81 6.11 10.74 -4.20
CA PRO A 81 7.33 10.05 -4.61
C PRO A 81 7.06 8.76 -5.41
N SER A 82 7.80 8.56 -6.50
CA SER A 82 7.56 7.43 -7.42
C SER A 82 7.71 6.06 -6.75
N TYR A 83 8.66 5.90 -5.83
CA TYR A 83 8.88 4.65 -5.10
C TYR A 83 7.77 4.37 -4.09
N PHE A 84 7.25 5.40 -3.39
CA PHE A 84 6.06 5.26 -2.55
C PHE A 84 4.83 4.88 -3.36
N ARG A 85 4.67 5.48 -4.55
CA ARG A 85 3.56 5.13 -5.44
C ARG A 85 3.62 3.66 -5.83
N ARG A 86 4.79 3.18 -6.26
CA ARG A 86 4.97 1.77 -6.64
C ARG A 86 4.75 0.81 -5.48
N SER A 87 5.25 1.12 -4.29
CA SER A 87 5.02 0.28 -3.11
C SER A 87 3.54 0.26 -2.73
N ALA A 88 2.88 1.43 -2.70
CA ALA A 88 1.46 1.55 -2.36
C ALA A 88 0.57 0.82 -3.36
N VAL A 89 0.87 0.88 -4.66
CA VAL A 89 0.13 0.12 -5.68
C VAL A 89 0.27 -1.38 -5.48
N ALA A 90 1.49 -1.88 -5.25
CA ALA A 90 1.73 -3.30 -5.02
C ALA A 90 1.01 -3.80 -3.75
N GLU A 91 1.05 -3.00 -2.69
CA GLU A 91 0.36 -3.28 -1.42
C GLU A 91 -1.17 -3.28 -1.60
N ALA A 92 -1.72 -2.26 -2.25
CA ALA A 92 -3.15 -2.16 -2.57
C ALA A 92 -3.63 -3.38 -3.39
N PHE A 93 -2.85 -3.79 -4.39
CA PHE A 93 -3.17 -4.98 -5.18
C PHE A 93 -3.19 -6.25 -4.33
N GLY A 94 -2.21 -6.42 -3.43
CA GLY A 94 -2.17 -7.55 -2.50
C GLY A 94 -3.40 -7.59 -1.58
N ILE A 95 -3.82 -6.43 -1.05
CA ILE A 95 -5.01 -6.29 -0.20
C ILE A 95 -6.27 -6.71 -0.96
N VAL A 96 -6.49 -6.14 -2.15
CA VAL A 96 -7.66 -6.42 -2.97
C VAL A 96 -7.70 -7.88 -3.41
N LYS A 97 -6.57 -8.41 -3.91
CA LYS A 97 -6.47 -9.81 -4.35
C LYS A 97 -6.72 -10.79 -3.20
N SER A 98 -6.19 -10.51 -2.01
CA SER A 98 -6.44 -11.32 -0.82
C SER A 98 -7.92 -11.29 -0.42
N HIS A 99 -8.57 -10.11 -0.47
CA HIS A 99 -9.98 -9.98 -0.17
C HIS A 99 -10.85 -10.81 -1.13
N HIS A 100 -10.63 -10.69 -2.45
CA HIS A 100 -11.37 -11.45 -3.46
C HIS A 100 -11.21 -12.96 -3.25
N SER A 101 -9.99 -13.46 -3.10
CA SER A 101 -9.75 -14.90 -2.85
C SER A 101 -10.48 -15.40 -1.58
N ARG A 102 -10.48 -14.62 -0.50
CA ARG A 102 -11.22 -14.96 0.73
C ARG A 102 -12.73 -14.92 0.52
N PHE A 103 -13.22 -14.02 -0.32
CA PHE A 103 -14.64 -13.89 -0.65
C PHE A 103 -15.12 -15.07 -1.50
N GLU A 104 -14.34 -15.50 -2.49
CA GLU A 104 -14.62 -16.70 -3.29
C GLU A 104 -14.67 -17.96 -2.41
N LEU A 105 -13.69 -18.14 -1.52
CA LEU A 105 -13.69 -19.27 -0.59
C LEU A 105 -14.94 -19.25 0.31
N TRP A 106 -15.31 -18.07 0.82
CA TRP A 106 -16.53 -17.92 1.61
C TRP A 106 -17.79 -18.27 0.82
N GLN A 107 -17.87 -17.90 -0.46
CA GLN A 107 -18.99 -18.27 -1.33
C GLN A 107 -19.06 -19.79 -1.54
N ALA A 108 -17.92 -20.44 -1.80
CA ALA A 108 -17.84 -21.88 -1.97
C ALA A 108 -18.28 -22.64 -0.70
N GLU A 109 -17.79 -22.21 0.47
CA GLU A 109 -18.22 -22.77 1.77
C GLU A 109 -19.73 -22.60 2.00
N ARG A 110 -20.28 -21.43 1.67
CA ARG A 110 -21.71 -21.15 1.79
C ARG A 110 -22.54 -22.06 0.89
N GLN A 111 -22.12 -22.24 -0.36
CA GLN A 111 -22.79 -23.11 -1.32
C GLN A 111 -22.76 -24.57 -0.86
N HIS A 112 -21.61 -25.06 -0.42
CA HIS A 112 -21.45 -26.43 0.10
C HIS A 112 -22.34 -26.68 1.32
N ALA A 113 -22.37 -25.75 2.30
CA ALA A 113 -23.25 -25.86 3.46
C ALA A 113 -24.74 -25.92 3.06
N GLY A 114 -25.13 -25.15 2.04
CA GLY A 114 -26.49 -25.20 1.48
C GLY A 114 -26.84 -26.54 0.84
N GLN A 115 -25.90 -27.15 0.12
CA GLN A 115 -26.06 -28.48 -0.49
C GLN A 115 -26.19 -29.58 0.57
N GLU A 116 -25.48 -29.47 1.69
CA GLU A 116 -25.58 -30.40 2.83
C GLU A 116 -26.79 -30.14 3.75
N GLY A 117 -27.61 -29.12 3.46
CA GLY A 117 -28.73 -28.71 4.31
C GLY A 117 -28.32 -28.10 5.66
N LYS A 118 -27.05 -27.69 5.81
CA LYS A 118 -26.51 -27.10 7.03
C LYS A 118 -26.71 -25.58 7.06
N ARG A 119 -26.99 -25.04 8.24
CA ARG A 119 -27.04 -23.59 8.44
C ARG A 119 -25.63 -22.99 8.37
N PHE A 120 -25.42 -22.04 7.46
CA PHE A 120 -24.16 -21.31 7.33
C PHE A 120 -24.19 -20.00 8.15
N SER A 121 -23.26 -19.84 9.10
CA SER A 121 -23.23 -18.72 10.07
C SER A 121 -22.07 -17.74 9.86
N LYS A 122 -21.09 -18.11 9.03
CA LYS A 122 -19.87 -17.31 8.83
C LYS A 122 -20.19 -16.04 8.05
N LYS A 123 -19.74 -14.89 8.55
CA LYS A 123 -19.92 -13.58 7.88
C LYS A 123 -19.00 -13.45 6.65
N PRO A 124 -19.44 -12.76 5.59
CA PRO A 124 -18.59 -12.50 4.44
C PRO A 124 -17.39 -11.62 4.82
N PRO A 125 -16.21 -11.84 4.21
CA PRO A 125 -15.07 -10.95 4.41
C PRO A 125 -15.38 -9.56 3.83
N THR A 126 -15.00 -8.52 4.56
CA THR A 126 -15.14 -7.11 4.13
C THR A 126 -13.79 -6.56 3.70
N LEU A 127 -13.79 -5.79 2.62
CA LEU A 127 -12.59 -5.08 2.16
C LEU A 127 -12.36 -3.90 3.10
N GLN A 128 -11.21 -3.88 3.76
CA GLN A 128 -10.78 -2.73 4.55
C GLN A 128 -9.97 -1.82 3.64
N ALA A 129 -10.43 -0.58 3.42
CA ALA A 129 -9.70 0.37 2.58
C ALA A 129 -8.65 1.16 3.37
N GLN A 130 -8.87 1.31 4.68
CA GLN A 130 -7.93 1.97 5.59
C GLN A 130 -6.98 0.95 6.19
N HIS A 131 -5.70 1.11 5.88
CA HIS A 131 -4.62 0.25 6.38
C HIS A 131 -3.58 1.09 7.12
N GLN A 132 -3.13 0.61 8.28
CA GLN A 132 -1.98 1.17 8.99
C GLN A 132 -0.67 0.69 8.33
N ALA A 133 -0.51 1.06 7.06
CA ALA A 133 0.64 0.71 6.26
C ALA A 133 1.80 1.68 6.49
N PHE A 134 3.02 1.17 6.35
CA PHE A 134 4.24 1.95 6.47
C PHE A 134 4.97 1.97 5.12
N PRO A 135 5.37 3.15 4.59
CA PRO A 135 6.04 3.25 3.31
C PRO A 135 7.42 2.59 3.33
N CYS A 136 7.87 2.10 2.17
CA CYS A 136 9.23 1.59 2.03
C CYS A 136 10.25 2.73 2.07
N LEU A 137 11.06 2.79 3.13
CA LEU A 137 12.11 3.80 3.30
C LEU A 137 13.46 3.31 2.77
N TYR A 138 13.95 3.90 1.68
CA TYR A 138 15.25 3.54 1.11
C TYR A 138 16.41 4.25 1.82
N LYS A 139 17.50 3.50 2.06
CA LYS A 139 18.75 4.01 2.65
C LYS A 139 19.39 5.04 1.73
N GLY A 140 19.80 6.19 2.28
CA GLY A 140 20.60 7.21 1.59
C GLY A 140 19.80 8.39 1.01
N ASN A 141 18.53 8.21 0.65
CA ASN A 141 17.70 9.30 0.10
C ASN A 141 16.78 9.96 1.13
N MET A 142 16.38 9.24 2.19
CA MET A 142 15.26 9.65 3.04
C MET A 142 15.67 10.22 4.40
N PHE A 143 16.82 9.82 4.92
CA PHE A 143 17.34 10.30 6.19
C PHE A 143 18.86 10.26 6.18
N VAL A 144 19.45 11.24 6.86
CA VAL A 144 20.88 11.27 7.18
C VAL A 144 21.03 10.66 8.55
N ARG A 145 21.79 9.58 8.65
CA ARG A 145 22.14 8.96 9.94
C ARG A 145 23.17 9.86 10.63
N THR A 146 22.80 10.45 11.76
CA THR A 146 23.64 11.40 12.51
C THR A 146 24.42 10.70 13.62
N SER A 147 23.89 9.60 14.17
CA SER A 147 24.60 8.73 15.11
C SER A 147 24.11 7.29 15.02
N ASP A 148 24.58 6.41 15.92
CA ASP A 148 24.12 5.02 15.92
C ASP A 148 22.62 4.86 16.15
N THR A 149 22.03 5.79 16.90
CA THR A 149 20.62 5.79 17.33
C THR A 149 19.82 7.00 16.86
N THR A 150 20.46 7.97 16.18
CA THR A 150 19.80 9.21 15.75
C THR A 150 19.92 9.41 14.25
N ALA A 151 18.87 10.00 13.68
CA ALA A 151 18.79 10.36 12.27
C ALA A 151 18.01 11.66 12.11
N THR A 152 18.38 12.44 11.09
CA THR A 152 17.70 13.66 10.68
C THR A 152 17.22 13.52 9.23
N TYR A 153 16.22 14.30 8.82
CA TYR A 153 15.82 14.34 7.42
C TYR A 153 16.95 14.91 6.57
N SER A 154 17.14 14.35 5.37
CA SER A 154 17.90 15.02 4.32
C SER A 154 17.12 16.26 3.93
N ASN A 155 17.59 17.45 4.32
CA ASN A 155 17.11 18.71 3.74
C ASN A 155 17.56 18.73 2.28
N VAL A 156 16.84 18.02 1.41
CA VAL A 156 16.93 18.23 -0.03
C VAL A 156 16.24 19.56 -0.27
N THR A 157 16.99 20.66 -0.17
CA THR A 157 16.59 21.92 -0.78
C THR A 157 16.37 21.60 -2.26
N CYS A 158 15.11 21.54 -2.66
CA CYS A 158 14.75 21.52 -4.07
C CYS A 158 15.27 22.87 -4.61
N GLY A 159 16.40 22.82 -5.31
CA GLY A 159 16.97 23.99 -5.97
C GLY A 159 15.90 24.64 -6.84
N ALA A 160 15.77 25.96 -6.70
CA ALA A 160 14.93 26.81 -7.53
C ALA A 160 15.40 26.78 -8.99
#